data_AF-A0A540NBE7-F1
#
_entry.id   AF-A0A540NBE7-F1
#
_cell.length_a   1.000
_cell.length_b   1.000
_cell.length_c   1.000
_cell.angle_alpha   90.00
_cell.angle_beta   90.00
_cell.angle_gamma   90.00
#
_symmetry.space_group_name_H-M   'P 1'
#
loop_
_entity.id
_entity.type
_entity.pdbx_description
1 polymer ?
#
loop_
_entity_poly.entity_id
_entity_poly.type
_entity_poly.pdbx_seq_one_letter_code
_entity_poly.pdbx_strand_id
1 'polypeptide(L)'
;MNYDEFFQRLAHDLHGIVSVNYRLAPEPQYPSQHEDAFDAFEFVDDHNQDFEGVDLKQCLLVGDSAGANIAHLRASEHMFESPKVIRMLSIQSF
;
A
#
# COMPACT_ATOMS: atom_id res chain seq x y z
N MET A 1 -8.07 17.04 5.34
CA MET A 1 -7.26 16.33 6.35
C MET A 1 -5.80 16.60 6.03
N ASN A 2 -4.96 16.96 7.00
CA ASN A 2 -3.52 17.09 6.72
C ASN A 2 -2.92 15.67 6.71
N TYR A 3 -2.57 15.16 5.52
CA TYR A 3 -2.05 13.79 5.38
C TYR A 3 -0.79 13.59 6.20
N ASP A 4 0.03 14.63 6.37
CA ASP A 4 1.26 14.54 7.16
C ASP A 4 0.98 14.21 8.63
N GLU A 5 -0.02 14.82 9.27
CA GLU A 5 -0.37 14.50 10.67
C GLU A 5 -0.98 13.10 10.81
N PHE A 6 -1.78 12.68 9.83
CA PHE A 6 -2.38 11.35 9.83
C PHE A 6 -1.31 10.26 9.67
N PHE A 7 -0.40 10.43 8.71
CA PHE A 7 0.70 9.50 8.49
C PHE A 7 1.74 9.58 9.60
N GLN A 8 1.99 10.73 10.24
CA GLN A 8 2.85 10.81 11.42
C GLN A 8 2.29 10.01 12.60
N ARG A 9 0.97 10.05 12.83
CA ARG A 9 0.33 9.23 13.87
C ARG A 9 0.41 7.74 13.54
N LEU A 10 0.13 7.37 12.29
CA LEU A 10 0.31 5.99 11.86
C LEU A 10 1.77 5.54 11.98
N ALA A 11 2.74 6.38 11.59
CA ALA A 11 4.17 6.06 11.69
C ALA A 11 4.65 5.87 13.13
N HIS A 12 3.98 6.48 14.11
CA HIS A 12 4.28 6.24 15.52
C HIS A 12 3.88 4.82 15.97
N ASP A 13 2.76 4.32 15.44
CA ASP A 13 2.18 3.03 15.84
C ASP A 13 2.55 1.88 14.89
N LEU A 14 3.14 2.20 13.73
CA LEU A 14 3.57 1.25 12.70
C LEU A 14 5.09 1.15 12.67
N HIS A 15 5.60 -0.07 12.54
CA HIS A 15 7.05 -0.32 12.45
C HIS A 15 7.66 0.07 11.08
N GLY A 16 6.83 0.34 10.07
CA GLY A 16 7.29 0.75 8.74
C GLY A 16 6.13 1.21 7.85
N ILE A 17 6.44 2.09 6.89
CA ILE A 17 5.50 2.58 5.88
C ILE A 17 6.15 2.45 4.51
N VAL A 18 5.46 1.79 3.57
CA VAL A 18 5.81 1.76 2.15
C VAL A 18 4.81 2.64 1.40
N SER A 19 5.30 3.76 0.86
CA SER A 19 4.48 4.66 0.04
C SER A 19 4.78 4.41 -1.44
N VAL A 20 3.77 4.02 -2.20
CA VAL A 20 3.91 3.70 -3.62
C VAL A 20 3.68 4.94 -4.47
N ASN A 21 4.71 5.37 -5.20
CA ASN A 21 4.60 6.47 -6.16
C ASN A 21 4.14 5.95 -7.53
N TYR A 22 2.86 5.55 -7.62
CA TYR A 22 2.28 5.00 -8.85
C TYR A 22 2.11 6.07 -9.94
N ARG A 23 2.14 5.65 -11.20
CA ARG A 23 1.98 6.47 -12.40
C ARG A 23 0.63 7.19 -12.42
N LEU A 24 0.60 8.49 -12.67
CA LEU A 24 -0.65 9.29 -12.67
C LEU A 24 -1.16 9.55 -14.08
N ALA A 25 -2.46 9.34 -14.31
CA ALA A 25 -3.18 9.76 -15.51
C ALA A 25 -2.98 11.28 -15.77
N PRO A 26 -3.05 11.75 -17.03
CA PRO A 26 -3.71 11.14 -18.19
C PRO A 26 -2.86 10.23 -19.09
N GLU A 27 -1.53 10.33 -19.08
CA GLU A 27 -0.68 9.57 -20.01
C GLU A 27 -0.65 8.06 -19.70
N PRO A 28 -0.37 7.63 -18.46
CA PRO A 28 -0.51 6.24 -18.03
C PRO A 28 -2.00 5.93 -17.83
N GLN A 29 -2.52 5.07 -18.69
CA GLN A 29 -3.91 4.61 -18.63
C GLN A 29 -4.01 3.32 -17.81
N TYR A 30 -5.24 2.95 -17.46
CA TYR A 30 -5.51 1.64 -16.89
C TYR A 30 -4.90 0.52 -17.74
N PRO A 31 -4.20 -0.48 -17.17
CA PRO A 31 -4.08 -0.79 -15.73
C PRO A 31 -2.77 -0.31 -15.05
N SER A 32 -2.03 0.65 -15.61
CA SER A 32 -0.66 1.01 -15.14
C SER A 32 -0.54 1.31 -13.65
N GLN A 33 -1.52 2.00 -13.06
CA GLN A 33 -1.54 2.29 -11.62
C GLN A 33 -1.59 1.02 -10.76
N HIS A 34 -2.33 0.03 -11.23
CA HIS A 34 -2.48 -1.24 -10.55
C HIS A 34 -1.21 -2.07 -10.69
N GLU A 35 -0.57 -2.05 -11.85
CA GLU A 35 0.74 -2.69 -12.08
C GLU A 35 1.78 -2.13 -11.12
N ASP A 36 1.89 -0.80 -10.99
CA ASP A 36 2.86 -0.19 -10.06
C ASP A 36 2.61 -0.58 -8.60
N ALA A 37 1.34 -0.70 -8.21
CA ALA A 37 1.00 -1.21 -6.89
C ALA A 37 1.44 -2.67 -6.73
N PHE A 38 1.27 -3.50 -7.77
CA PHE A 38 1.70 -4.90 -7.74
C PHE A 38 3.22 -5.04 -7.66
N ASP A 39 3.95 -4.30 -8.49
CA ASP A 39 5.41 -4.29 -8.49
C ASP A 39 5.97 -3.88 -7.11
N ALA A 40 5.29 -2.96 -6.42
CA ALA A 40 5.66 -2.57 -5.07
C ALA A 40 5.43 -3.70 -4.04
N PHE A 41 4.39 -4.51 -4.20
CA PHE A 41 4.15 -5.68 -3.36
C PHE A 41 5.19 -6.78 -3.61
N GLU A 42 5.47 -7.10 -4.87
CA GLU A 42 6.52 -8.06 -5.25
C GLU A 42 7.88 -7.61 -4.72
N PHE A 43 8.21 -6.31 -4.83
CA PHE A 43 9.43 -5.77 -4.28
C PHE A 43 9.56 -6.05 -2.77
N VAL A 44 8.49 -5.88 -2.00
CA VAL A 44 8.50 -6.14 -0.55
C VAL A 44 8.63 -7.64 -0.25
N ASP A 45 7.99 -8.51 -1.03
CA ASP A 45 8.11 -9.96 -0.86
C ASP A 45 9.53 -10.45 -1.17
N ASP A 46 10.08 -10.04 -2.32
CA ASP A 46 11.42 -10.41 -2.77
C ASP A 46 12.52 -9.88 -1.84
N HIS A 47 12.31 -8.72 -1.24
CA HIS A 47 13.26 -8.05 -0.35
C HIS A 47 12.84 -8.13 1.12
N ASN A 48 12.05 -9.14 1.51
CA ASN A 48 11.52 -9.25 2.88
C ASN A 48 12.61 -9.20 3.98
N GLN A 49 13.83 -9.63 3.66
CA GLN A 49 14.97 -9.64 4.58
C GLN A 49 15.51 -8.23 4.87
N ASP A 50 15.25 -7.27 3.97
CA ASP A 50 15.71 -5.89 4.12
C ASP A 50 14.83 -5.09 5.10
N PHE A 51 13.65 -5.61 5.46
CA PHE A 51 12.70 -5.00 6.39
C PHE A 51 12.88 -5.52 7.83
N GLU A 52 14.11 -5.53 8.34
CA GLU A 52 14.40 -5.98 9.71
C GLU A 52 13.57 -5.23 10.76
N GLY A 53 12.89 -5.98 11.64
CA GLY A 53 12.03 -5.41 12.69
C GLY A 53 10.61 -5.08 12.26
N VAL A 54 10.23 -5.32 11.00
CA VAL A 54 8.86 -5.17 10.49
C VAL A 54 8.18 -6.54 10.39
N ASP A 55 7.00 -6.69 11.00
CA ASP A 55 6.19 -7.90 10.84
C ASP A 55 5.38 -7.85 9.53
N LEU A 56 5.97 -8.39 8.47
CA LEU A 56 5.33 -8.50 7.15
C LEU A 56 4.11 -9.44 7.14
N LYS A 57 3.81 -10.17 8.23
CA LYS A 57 2.60 -10.98 8.34
C LYS A 57 1.40 -10.20 8.88
N GLN A 58 1.59 -8.95 9.26
CA GLN A 58 0.57 -8.07 9.84
C GLN A 58 0.53 -6.73 9.09
N CYS A 59 0.40 -6.77 7.76
CA CYS A 59 0.40 -5.57 6.94
C CYS A 59 -0.99 -4.95 6.79
N LEU A 60 -1.02 -3.62 6.82
CA LEU A 60 -2.19 -2.80 6.53
C LEU A 60 -2.03 -2.17 5.16
N LEU A 61 -3.06 -2.28 4.32
CA LEU A 61 -3.10 -1.56 3.04
C LEU A 61 -3.95 -0.30 3.22
N VAL A 62 -3.37 0.87 2.96
CA VAL A 62 -4.03 2.17 3.13
C VAL A 62 -4.12 2.86 1.78
N GLY A 63 -5.29 3.42 1.46
CA GLY A 63 -5.48 4.22 0.26
C GLY A 63 -6.51 5.31 0.48
N ASP A 64 -6.32 6.46 -0.15
CA ASP A 64 -7.28 7.56 -0.19
C ASP A 64 -7.76 7.82 -1.62
N SER A 65 -9.04 8.16 -1.78
CA SER A 65 -9.62 8.51 -3.08
C SER A 65 -9.36 7.41 -4.14
N ALA A 66 -8.67 7.72 -5.24
CA ALA A 66 -8.28 6.74 -6.26
C ALA A 66 -7.34 5.64 -5.72
N GLY A 67 -6.50 5.98 -4.74
CA GLY A 67 -5.60 5.03 -4.08
C GLY A 67 -6.34 3.93 -3.33
N ALA A 68 -7.52 4.23 -2.77
CA ALA A 68 -8.36 3.22 -2.13
C ALA A 68 -8.88 2.17 -3.13
N ASN A 69 -9.20 2.59 -4.36
CA ASN A 69 -9.64 1.66 -5.41
C ASN A 69 -8.49 0.72 -5.82
N ILE A 70 -7.29 1.29 -6.05
CA ILE A 70 -6.08 0.53 -6.39
C ILE A 70 -5.77 -0.49 -5.28
N ALA A 71 -5.80 -0.04 -4.01
CA ALA A 71 -5.60 -0.89 -2.85
C ALA A 71 -6.63 -2.03 -2.75
N HIS A 72 -7.91 -1.71 -2.95
CA HIS A 72 -8.99 -2.68 -2.84
C HIS A 72 -8.88 -3.81 -3.85
N LEU A 73 -8.60 -3.48 -5.11
CA LEU A 73 -8.43 -4.48 -6.16
C LEU A 73 -7.31 -5.46 -5.79
N ARG A 74 -6.18 -4.94 -5.28
CA ARG A 74 -5.02 -5.76 -4.92
C ARG A 74 -5.27 -6.70 -3.74
N ALA A 75 -5.95 -6.22 -2.69
CA ALA A 75 -6.34 -7.07 -1.57
C ALA A 75 -7.27 -8.24 -1.99
N SER A 76 -7.99 -8.11 -3.10
CA SER A 76 -8.93 -9.13 -3.60
C SER A 76 -8.30 -10.15 -4.57
N GLU A 77 -7.24 -9.77 -5.28
CA GLU A 77 -6.71 -10.57 -6.39
C GLU A 77 -5.59 -11.53 -5.98
N HIS A 78 -4.75 -11.22 -4.98
CA HIS A 78 -3.57 -12.02 -4.64
C HIS A 78 -3.41 -12.22 -3.13
N MET A 79 -3.24 -13.48 -2.73
CA MET A 79 -2.82 -13.86 -1.37
C MET A 79 -1.30 -14.00 -1.37
N PHE A 80 -0.58 -12.90 -1.11
CA PHE A 80 0.85 -12.96 -0.83
C PHE A 80 1.09 -13.64 0.53
N GLU A 81 2.11 -14.49 0.60
CA GLU A 81 2.56 -15.07 1.89
C GLU A 81 3.26 -14.00 2.74
N SER A 82 3.96 -13.06 2.10
CA SER A 82 4.52 -11.84 2.68
C SER A 82 4.60 -10.76 1.59
N PRO A 83 4.24 -9.48 1.83
CA PRO A 83 3.48 -8.99 2.98
C PRO A 83 2.04 -9.53 2.98
N LYS A 84 1.61 -10.09 4.12
CA LYS A 84 0.24 -10.55 4.32
C LYS A 84 -0.66 -9.39 4.74
N VAL A 85 -1.55 -8.98 3.85
CA VAL A 85 -2.53 -7.92 4.12
C VAL A 85 -3.64 -8.47 5.01
N ILE A 86 -3.69 -8.00 6.26
CA ILE A 86 -4.71 -8.41 7.24
C ILE A 86 -5.91 -7.45 7.29
N ARG A 87 -5.74 -6.23 6.78
CA ARG A 87 -6.77 -5.20 6.78
C ARG A 87 -6.51 -4.16 5.70
N MET A 88 -7.60 -3.59 5.19
CA MET A 88 -7.58 -2.43 4.30
C MET A 88 -8.22 -1.23 4.99
N LEU A 89 -7.59 -0.08 4.91
CA LEU A 89 -8.13 1.21 5.32
C LEU A 89 -8.36 2.07 4.08
N SER A 90 -9.63 2.25 3.73
CA SER A 90 -10.05 3.20 2.70
C SER A 90 -10.36 4.53 3.38
N ILE A 91 -9.67 5.58 2.95
CA ILE A 91 -9.92 6.95 3.36
C ILE A 91 -10.70 7.59 2.22
N GLN A 92 -11.84 8.20 2.56
CA GLN A 92 -12.61 8.98 1.61
C GLN A 92 -12.65 10.41 2.14
N SER A 93 -11.87 11.28 1.51
CA SER A 93 -11.98 12.71 1.76
C SER A 93 -13.31 13.23 1.19
N PHE A 94 -14.16 13.78 2.07
CA PHE A 94 -15.39 14.51 1.69
C PHE A 94 -15.08 15.96 1.36
#